data_AF-A0A671VMM1-F1
#
_entry.id   AF-A0A671VMM1-F1
#
_cell.length_a   1.000
_cell.length_b   1.000
_cell.length_c   1.000
_cell.angle_alpha   90.00
_cell.angle_beta   90.00
_cell.angle_gamma   90.00
#
_symmetry.space_group_name_H-M   'P 1'
#
loop_
_entity.id
_entity.type
_entity.pdbx_description
1 polymer ?
#
loop_
_entity_poly.entity_id
_entity_poly.type
_entity_poly.pdbx_seq_one_letter_code
_entity_poly.pdbx_strand_id
1 'polypeptide(L)'
;MARLKIRDSDICWRCDRSRGTLIHMLYECQMTWNLWENVIIFLNNVFRTELIQSPALCILGILTEGVDLSAQQTLWCRLALSTSCRTVLSLLLITVQ
;
A
#
# COMPACT_ATOMS: atom_id res chain seq x y z
N MET A 1 17.99 10.23 3.71
CA MET A 1 16.76 9.40 3.72
C MET A 1 16.19 9.40 5.13
N ALA A 2 14.90 9.70 5.29
CA ALA A 2 14.25 9.76 6.60
C ALA A 2 14.09 8.35 7.20
N ARG A 3 14.55 8.16 8.44
CA ARG A 3 14.28 6.96 9.23
C ARG A 3 12.94 7.15 9.92
N LEU A 4 12.02 6.19 9.78
CA LEU A 4 10.73 6.25 10.47
C LEU A 4 10.84 6.10 12.00
N LYS A 5 12.05 5.86 12.56
CA LYS A 5 12.32 5.61 14.00
C LYS A 5 11.39 4.58 14.65
N ILE A 6 10.89 3.64 13.85
CA ILE A 6 9.98 2.58 14.30
C ILE A 6 10.72 1.52 15.12
N ARG A 7 11.99 1.27 14.83
CA ARG A 7 12.90 0.38 15.55
C ARG A 7 14.35 0.88 15.45
N ASP A 8 15.22 0.38 16.33
CA ASP A 8 16.67 0.68 16.33
C ASP A 8 17.42 0.00 15.17
N SER A 9 16.77 -0.92 14.46
CA SER A 9 17.26 -1.57 13.25
C SER A 9 16.79 -0.86 11.97
N ASP A 10 17.60 -0.90 10.92
CA ASP A 10 17.21 -0.47 9.57
C ASP A 10 16.67 -1.62 8.70
N ILE A 11 16.45 -2.79 9.30
CA ILE A 11 15.81 -3.96 8.67
C ILE A 11 14.29 -3.80 8.69
N CYS A 12 13.63 -4.30 7.65
CA CYS A 12 12.18 -4.35 7.53
C CYS A 12 11.55 -5.14 8.67
N TRP A 13 10.70 -4.50 9.48
CA TRP A 13 10.03 -5.14 10.62
C TRP A 13 9.03 -6.25 10.25
N ARG A 14 8.70 -6.40 8.96
CA ARG A 14 7.77 -7.46 8.48
C ARG A 14 8.47 -8.75 8.11
N CYS A 15 9.52 -8.63 7.30
CA CYS A 15 10.18 -9.80 6.72
C CYS A 15 11.50 -10.14 7.40
N ASP A 16 12.07 -9.21 8.19
CA ASP A 16 13.35 -9.35 8.88
C ASP A 16 14.53 -9.75 7.97
N ARG A 17 14.40 -9.50 6.65
CA ARG A 17 15.35 -9.96 5.62
C ARG A 17 16.02 -8.83 4.84
N SER A 18 15.29 -7.77 4.54
CA SER A 18 15.75 -6.68 3.66
C SER A 18 15.78 -5.36 4.41
N ARG A 19 16.58 -4.40 3.91
CA ARG A 19 16.57 -3.03 4.42
C ARG A 19 15.16 -2.45 4.32
N GLY A 20 14.67 -1.93 5.44
CA GLY A 20 13.36 -1.36 5.57
C GLY A 20 13.31 0.08 5.05
N THR A 21 13.34 0.24 3.74
CA THR A 21 12.96 1.50 3.10
C THR A 21 11.44 1.66 3.17
N LEU A 22 10.94 2.89 3.05
CA LEU A 22 9.49 3.15 3.06
C LEU A 22 8.77 2.39 1.93
N ILE A 23 9.36 2.36 0.73
CA ILE A 23 8.83 1.62 -0.42
C ILE A 23 8.84 0.11 -0.14
N HIS A 24 9.92 -0.43 0.41
CA HIS A 24 9.96 -1.86 0.75
C HIS A 24 8.89 -2.21 1.80
N MET A 25 8.85 -1.48 2.90
CA MET A 25 7.95 -1.74 4.03
C MET A 25 6.46 -1.59 3.68
N LEU A 26 6.12 -0.71 2.72
CA LEU A 26 4.75 -0.40 2.35
C LEU A 26 4.30 -1.03 1.03
N TYR A 27 5.18 -1.58 0.21
CA TYR A 27 4.81 -2.11 -1.11
C TYR A 27 5.60 -3.36 -1.51
N GLU A 28 6.94 -3.31 -1.58
CA GLU A 28 7.73 -4.42 -2.17
C GLU A 28 7.89 -5.62 -1.22
N CYS A 29 7.69 -5.44 0.08
CA CYS A 29 7.76 -6.54 1.03
C CYS A 29 6.77 -7.62 0.62
N GLN A 30 7.22 -8.88 0.53
CA GLN A 30 6.39 -10.02 0.15
C GLN A 30 5.09 -10.11 0.97
N MET A 31 5.13 -9.74 2.26
CA MET A 31 3.96 -9.72 3.13
C MET A 31 2.93 -8.64 2.74
N THR A 32 3.39 -7.54 2.13
CA THR A 32 2.57 -6.41 1.71
C THR A 32 2.16 -6.50 0.24
N TRP A 33 2.97 -7.15 -0.60
CA TRP A 33 2.68 -7.37 -2.01
C TRP A 33 1.34 -8.10 -2.21
N ASN A 34 1.12 -9.20 -1.50
CA ASN A 34 -0.12 -9.97 -1.59
C ASN A 34 -1.36 -9.17 -1.16
N LEU A 35 -1.20 -8.26 -0.19
CA LEU A 35 -2.29 -7.37 0.20
C LEU A 35 -2.66 -6.44 -0.98
N TRP A 36 -1.66 -5.81 -1.60
CA TRP A 36 -1.90 -4.90 -2.72
C TRP A 36 -2.51 -5.58 -3.91
N GLU A 37 -2.06 -6.78 -4.26
CA GLU A 37 -2.65 -7.58 -5.33
C GLU A 37 -4.15 -7.77 -5.10
N ASN A 38 -4.54 -8.21 -3.90
CA ASN A 38 -5.95 -8.39 -3.53
C ASN A 38 -6.76 -7.09 -3.56
N VAL A 39 -6.18 -5.98 -3.08
CA VAL A 39 -6.82 -4.66 -3.09
C VAL A 39 -7.05 -4.18 -4.52
N ILE A 40 -6.07 -4.33 -5.40
CA ILE A 40 -6.19 -3.94 -6.81
C ILE A 40 -7.22 -4.79 -7.53
N ILE A 41 -7.20 -6.12 -7.34
CA ILE A 41 -8.23 -7.03 -7.88
C ILE A 41 -9.62 -6.61 -7.42
N PHE A 42 -9.78 -6.31 -6.13
CA PHE A 42 -11.04 -5.83 -5.58
C PHE A 42 -11.51 -4.52 -6.24
N LEU A 43 -10.64 -3.52 -6.35
CA LEU A 43 -10.99 -2.23 -6.95
C LEU A 43 -11.34 -2.35 -8.44
N ASN A 44 -10.59 -3.17 -9.18
CA ASN A 44 -10.87 -3.47 -10.59
C ASN A 44 -12.24 -4.12 -10.77
N ASN A 45 -12.59 -5.06 -9.90
CA ASN A 45 -13.90 -5.71 -9.94
C ASN A 45 -15.05 -4.75 -9.61
N VAL A 46 -14.87 -3.88 -8.60
CA VAL A 46 -15.89 -2.93 -8.15
C VAL A 46 -16.12 -1.82 -9.18
N PHE A 47 -15.05 -1.26 -9.74
CA PHE A 47 -15.15 -0.12 -10.66
C PHE A 47 -15.16 -0.51 -12.13
N ARG A 48 -15.02 -1.79 -12.47
CA ARG A 48 -14.92 -2.28 -13.85
C ARG A 48 -13.80 -1.58 -14.62
N THR A 49 -12.62 -1.56 -14.01
CA THR A 49 -11.42 -0.89 -14.52
C THR A 49 -10.22 -1.83 -14.49
N GLU A 50 -9.09 -1.37 -15.02
CA GLU A 50 -7.83 -2.11 -15.12
C GLU A 50 -6.70 -1.32 -14.46
N LEU A 51 -6.84 -1.05 -13.16
CA LEU A 51 -5.78 -0.46 -12.37
C LEU A 51 -4.57 -1.39 -12.36
N ILE A 52 -3.40 -0.81 -12.63
CA ILE A 52 -2.12 -1.50 -12.56
C ILE A 52 -1.49 -1.19 -11.20
N GLN A 53 -1.14 -2.25 -10.47
CA GLN A 53 -0.45 -2.14 -9.19
C GLN A 53 0.88 -1.38 -9.37
N SER A 54 1.07 -0.28 -8.64
CA SER A 54 2.31 0.48 -8.62
C SER A 54 2.53 1.12 -7.25
N PRO A 55 3.76 1.47 -6.86
CA PRO A 55 3.99 2.21 -5.62
C PRO A 55 3.23 3.54 -5.57
N ALA A 56 3.12 4.24 -6.70
CA ALA A 56 2.39 5.51 -6.78
C ALA A 56 0.88 5.32 -6.52
N LEU A 57 0.28 4.28 -7.10
CA LEU A 57 -1.12 3.97 -6.84
C LEU A 57 -1.34 3.50 -5.40
N CYS A 58 -0.58 2.49 -4.98
CA CYS A 58 -0.77 1.82 -3.69
C CYS A 58 -0.45 2.74 -2.51
N ILE A 59 0.68 3.46 -2.54
CA ILE A 59 1.14 4.27 -1.41
C ILE A 59 0.53 5.68 -1.45
N LEU A 60 0.41 6.27 -2.65
CA LEU A 60 0.03 7.68 -2.80
C LEU A 60 -1.40 7.89 -3.33
N GLY A 61 -2.08 6.84 -3.77
CA GLY A 61 -3.42 6.95 -4.37
C GLY A 61 -3.43 7.68 -5.71
N ILE A 62 -2.30 7.73 -6.41
CA ILE A 62 -2.16 8.36 -7.72
C ILE A 62 -2.61 7.37 -8.79
N LEU A 63 -3.70 7.70 -9.47
CA LEU A 63 -4.22 6.90 -10.58
C LEU A 63 -3.31 7.04 -11.80
N THR A 64 -3.17 5.95 -12.55
CA THR A 64 -2.45 5.94 -13.84
C THR A 64 -3.25 6.72 -14.89
N GLU A 65 -2.55 7.36 -15.82
CA GLU A 65 -3.17 7.99 -16.97
C GLU A 65 -4.02 6.97 -17.76
N GLY A 66 -5.19 7.39 -18.23
CA GLY A 66 -6.12 6.54 -18.99
C GLY A 66 -7.17 5.80 -18.15
N VAL A 67 -7.13 5.88 -16.82
CA VAL A 67 -8.19 5.35 -15.95
C VAL A 67 -9.27 6.41 -15.76
N ASP A 68 -10.43 6.22 -16.40
CA ASP A 68 -11.57 7.13 -16.29
C ASP A 68 -12.51 6.68 -15.16
N LEU A 69 -12.44 7.37 -14.03
CA LEU A 69 -13.32 7.17 -12.87
C LEU A 69 -14.10 8.45 -12.62
N SER A 70 -15.39 8.32 -12.32
CA SER A 70 -16.17 9.46 -11.82
C SER A 70 -15.55 10.05 -10.55
N ALA A 71 -15.89 11.30 -10.23
CA ALA A 71 -15.43 11.95 -8.99
C ALA A 71 -15.73 11.10 -7.74
N GLN A 72 -16.91 10.48 -7.70
CA GLN A 72 -17.30 9.58 -6.62
C GLN A 72 -16.40 8.34 -6.61
N GLN A 73 -16.27 7.60 -7.71
CA GLN A 73 -15.41 6.41 -7.77
C GLN A 73 -13.96 6.72 -7.41
N THR A 74 -13.44 7.88 -7.86
CA THR A 74 -12.09 8.36 -7.50
C THR A 74 -11.95 8.54 -5.99
N LEU A 75 -12.95 9.14 -5.34
CA LEU A 75 -12.96 9.29 -3.88
C LEU A 75 -12.96 7.92 -3.17
N TRP A 76 -13.85 7.01 -3.58
CA TRP A 76 -13.93 5.66 -2.98
C TRP A 76 -12.65 4.86 -3.21
N CYS A 77 -12.05 4.96 -4.39
CA CYS A 77 -10.78 4.32 -4.72
C CYS A 77 -9.66 4.82 -3.79
N ARG A 78 -9.53 6.14 -3.64
CA ARG A 78 -8.53 6.75 -2.73
C ARG A 78 -8.77 6.36 -1.27
N LEU A 79 -10.03 6.28 -0.83
CA LEU A 79 -10.38 5.83 0.52
C LEU A 79 -9.98 4.37 0.75
N ALA A 80 -10.24 3.48 -0.20
CA ALA A 80 -9.86 2.08 -0.12
C ALA A 80 -8.33 1.93 -0.06
N LEU A 81 -7.60 2.59 -0.95
CA LEU A 81 -6.12 2.58 -0.97
C LEU A 81 -5.54 3.12 0.35
N SER A 82 -6.06 4.25 0.83
CA SER A 82 -5.65 4.85 2.11
C SER A 82 -5.93 3.93 3.30
N THR A 83 -7.06 3.23 3.29
CA THR A 83 -7.43 2.27 4.34
C THR A 83 -6.51 1.07 4.31
N SER A 84 -6.20 0.53 3.13
CA SER A 84 -5.23 -0.56 2.96
C SER A 84 -3.83 -0.16 3.43
N CYS A 85 -3.37 1.04 3.09
CA CYS A 85 -2.13 1.61 3.64
C CYS A 85 -2.15 1.68 5.17
N ARG A 86 -3.27 2.09 5.77
CA ARG A 86 -3.43 2.07 7.22
C ARG A 86 -3.41 0.66 7.78
N THR A 87 -4.02 -0.33 7.14
CA THR A 87 -3.97 -1.73 7.58
C THR A 87 -2.53 -2.27 7.57
N VAL A 88 -1.75 -1.93 6.54
CA VAL A 88 -0.30 -2.17 6.53
C VAL A 88 0.28 -1.52 7.78
N LEU A 89 0.14 -0.22 7.97
CA LEU A 89 0.74 0.48 9.10
C LEU A 89 0.23 0.02 10.48
N SER A 90 -1.04 -0.33 10.66
CA SER A 90 -1.63 -0.69 11.94
C SER A 90 -1.15 -2.04 12.48
N LEU A 91 -0.71 -2.96 11.60
CA LEU A 91 -0.02 -4.19 12.02
C LEU A 91 1.29 -3.91 12.77
N LEU A 92 1.83 -2.69 12.73
CA LEU A 92 2.94 -2.27 13.61
C LEU A 92 2.54 -2.15 15.08
N LEU A 93 1.33 -1.64 15.37
CA LEU A 93 0.98 -1.30 16.75
C LEU A 93 0.73 -2.55 17.61
N ILE A 94 0.35 -3.66 16.98
CA ILE A 94 0.06 -4.94 17.66
C ILE A 94 1.34 -5.77 17.86
N THR A 95 2.39 -5.56 17.07
CA THR A 95 3.63 -6.36 17.10
C THR A 95 4.78 -5.70 17.86
N VAL A 96 4.53 -4.52 18.45
CA VAL A 96 5.49 -3.74 19.27
C VAL A 96 5.04 -3.62 20.74
N GLN A 97 3.93 -4.27 21.12
CA GLN A 97 3.56 -4.53 22.52
C GLN A 97 4.01 -5.93 22.94
#